data_AF-A0AAF3EIS4-F1
#
_entry.id   AF-A0AAF3EIS4-F1
#
_cell.length_a   1.000
_cell.length_b   1.000
_cell.length_c   1.000
_cell.angle_alpha   90.00
_cell.angle_beta   90.00
_cell.angle_gamma   90.00
#
_symmetry.space_group_name_H-M   'P 1'
#
loop_
_entity.id
_entity.type
_entity.pdbx_description
1 polymer ?
#
loop_
_entity_poly.entity_id
_entity_poly.type
_entity_poly.pdbx_seq_one_letter_code
_entity_poly.pdbx_strand_id
1 'polypeptide(L)'
;MLPLLLFLTIPSLLFAFDCGSDPIQNSLSEMVIKIDCPARLDAFNNCCTAHDRCYAAKAGRENCDEIFCDCTTQAGNVNLQCQAHGRNFCGMVRNFGSLAYATGRK
;
A
#
# COMPACT_ATOMS: atom_id res chain seq x y z
N MET A 1 49.55 -3.10 -5.00
CA MET A 1 48.66 -2.83 -3.85
C MET A 1 47.77 -1.66 -4.22
N LEU A 2 46.50 -1.91 -4.57
CA LEU A 2 45.48 -0.90 -4.81
C LEU A 2 44.18 -1.49 -4.26
N PRO A 3 43.59 -0.97 -3.17
CA PRO A 3 42.37 -1.54 -2.64
C PRO A 3 41.24 -1.07 -3.56
N LEU A 4 40.75 -1.97 -4.40
CA LEU A 4 39.55 -1.73 -5.19
C LEU A 4 38.40 -1.63 -4.19
N LEU A 5 37.88 -0.41 -4.08
CA LEU A 5 36.78 -0.03 -3.21
C LEU A 5 35.65 -1.06 -3.29
N LEU A 6 35.33 -1.67 -2.16
CA LEU A 6 34.10 -2.42 -1.97
C LEU A 6 32.96 -1.40 -2.13
N PHE A 7 32.43 -1.26 -3.34
CA PHE A 7 31.11 -0.68 -3.51
C PHE A 7 30.16 -1.66 -2.82
N LEU A 8 29.86 -1.37 -1.56
CA LEU A 8 28.63 -1.81 -0.92
C LEU A 8 27.50 -1.21 -1.77
N THR A 9 27.18 -1.88 -2.88
CA THR A 9 25.84 -1.83 -3.44
C THR A 9 24.99 -2.46 -2.35
N ILE A 10 24.59 -1.64 -1.36
CA ILE A 10 23.38 -1.91 -0.60
C ILE A 10 22.37 -2.14 -1.72
N PRO A 11 21.88 -3.37 -1.94
CA PRO A 11 20.74 -3.52 -2.81
C PRO A 11 19.73 -2.66 -2.10
N SER A 12 19.41 -1.49 -2.66
CA SER A 12 18.28 -0.70 -2.20
C SER A 12 17.20 -1.75 -2.07
N LEU A 13 16.79 -2.04 -0.83
CA LEU A 13 15.66 -2.91 -0.59
C LEU A 13 14.56 -2.18 -1.36
N LEU A 14 14.31 -2.62 -2.59
CA LEU A 14 13.22 -2.13 -3.40
C LEU A 14 12.04 -2.57 -2.54
N PHE A 15 11.51 -1.62 -1.76
CA PHE A 15 10.25 -1.82 -1.06
C PHE A 15 9.26 -2.13 -2.17
N ALA A 16 9.05 -3.42 -2.41
CA ALA A 16 8.16 -3.87 -3.45
C ALA A 16 6.78 -3.32 -3.10
N PHE A 17 6.07 -2.90 -4.13
CA PHE A 17 4.68 -2.52 -3.95
C PHE A 17 3.89 -3.76 -3.49
N ASP A 18 3.18 -3.65 -2.38
CA ASP A 18 2.40 -4.70 -1.74
C ASP A 18 1.10 -4.06 -1.26
N CYS A 19 0.07 -4.13 -2.11
CA CYS A 19 -1.27 -3.64 -1.83
C CYS A 19 -2.35 -4.45 -2.55
N GLY A 20 -2.93 -5.41 -1.84
CA GLY A 20 -3.89 -6.37 -2.37
C GLY A 20 -3.74 -7.73 -1.68
N SER A 21 -4.77 -8.57 -1.83
CA SER A 21 -4.83 -9.87 -1.16
C SER A 21 -4.14 -11.00 -1.92
N ASP A 22 -3.87 -10.77 -3.20
CA ASP A 22 -3.26 -11.75 -4.08
C ASP A 22 -2.38 -11.05 -5.14
N PRO A 23 -1.54 -11.80 -5.88
CA PRO A 23 -0.63 -11.21 -6.87
C PRO A 23 -1.33 -10.40 -7.98
N ILE A 24 -2.56 -10.75 -8.34
CA ILE A 24 -3.32 -10.04 -9.38
C ILE A 24 -3.78 -8.70 -8.83
N GLN A 25 -4.35 -8.68 -7.63
CA GLN A 25 -4.75 -7.44 -6.96
C GLN A 25 -3.55 -6.53 -6.71
N ASN A 26 -2.44 -7.08 -6.21
CA ASN A 26 -1.19 -6.35 -6.04
C ASN A 26 -0.72 -5.67 -7.34
N SER A 27 -0.67 -6.42 -8.44
CA SER A 27 -0.22 -5.91 -9.74
C SER A 27 -1.15 -4.84 -10.29
N LEU A 28 -2.47 -5.02 -10.13
CA LEU A 28 -3.46 -4.06 -10.60
C LEU A 28 -3.38 -2.76 -9.79
N SER A 29 -3.33 -2.85 -8.47
CA SER A 29 -3.15 -1.70 -7.57
C SER A 29 -1.86 -0.94 -7.90
N GLU A 30 -0.76 -1.65 -8.15
CA GLU A 30 0.51 -1.03 -8.53
C GLU A 30 0.38 -0.29 -9.87
N MET A 31 -0.21 -0.95 -10.86
CA MET A 31 -0.36 -0.42 -12.21
C MET A 31 -1.19 0.87 -12.22
N VAL A 32 -2.37 0.89 -11.58
CA VAL A 32 -3.25 2.06 -11.60
C VAL A 32 -2.61 3.27 -10.93
N ILE A 33 -1.90 3.07 -9.81
CA ILE A 33 -1.20 4.16 -9.14
C ILE A 33 0.03 4.60 -9.94
N LYS A 34 0.80 3.69 -10.55
CA LYS A 34 1.93 4.06 -11.42
C LYS A 34 1.51 4.88 -12.63
N ILE A 35 0.36 4.58 -13.22
CA ILE A 35 -0.13 5.29 -14.41
C ILE A 35 -0.68 6.67 -14.03
N ASP A 36 -1.58 6.74 -13.05
CA ASP A 36 -2.30 7.99 -12.76
C ASP A 36 -1.57 8.89 -11.76
N CYS A 37 -0.80 8.28 -10.84
CA CYS A 37 -0.24 8.92 -9.66
C CYS A 37 1.20 8.46 -9.35
N PRO A 38 2.13 8.46 -10.32
CA PRO A 38 3.45 7.82 -10.16
C PRO A 38 4.25 8.37 -8.98
N ALA A 39 4.17 9.68 -8.71
CA ALA A 39 4.85 10.32 -7.59
C ALA A 39 4.25 9.97 -6.20
N ARG A 40 3.17 9.19 -6.16
CA ARG A 40 2.47 8.79 -4.93
C ARG A 40 2.50 7.28 -4.70
N LEU A 41 3.21 6.51 -5.55
CA LEU A 41 3.29 5.06 -5.43
C LEU A 41 3.69 4.62 -4.02
N ASP A 42 4.79 5.16 -3.49
CA ASP A 42 5.28 4.83 -2.15
C ASP A 42 4.30 5.27 -1.06
N ALA A 43 3.62 6.41 -1.24
CA ALA A 43 2.66 6.90 -0.25
C ALA A 43 1.46 5.95 -0.13
N PHE A 44 0.90 5.50 -1.26
CA PHE A 44 -0.16 4.48 -1.26
C PHE A 44 0.34 3.15 -0.70
N ASN A 45 1.53 2.69 -1.10
CA ASN A 45 2.10 1.44 -0.62
C ASN A 45 2.30 1.41 0.90
N ASN A 46 2.76 2.53 1.47
CA ASN A 46 2.92 2.68 2.92
C ASN A 46 1.60 2.53 3.67
N CYS A 47 0.49 3.04 3.10
CA CYS A 47 -0.84 2.85 3.68
C CYS A 47 -1.23 1.38 3.70
N CYS A 48 -1.01 0.65 2.60
CA CYS A 48 -1.36 -0.78 2.52
C CYS A 48 -0.50 -1.62 3.47
N THR A 49 0.81 -1.38 3.53
CA THR A 49 1.70 -2.07 4.47
C THR A 49 1.30 -1.83 5.93
N ALA A 50 0.85 -0.61 6.27
CA ALA A 50 0.36 -0.30 7.61
C ALA A 50 -0.98 -1.00 7.92
N HIS A 51 -1.88 -1.06 6.94
CA HIS A 51 -3.17 -1.74 7.05
C HIS A 51 -3.01 -3.26 7.24
N ASP A 52 -2.15 -3.90 6.45
CA ASP A 52 -1.82 -5.32 6.58
C ASP A 52 -1.30 -5.65 7.99
N ARG A 53 -0.43 -4.79 8.55
CA ARG A 53 0.06 -4.94 9.93
C ARG A 53 -1.07 -4.80 10.94
N CYS A 54 -1.99 -3.85 10.73
CA CYS A 54 -3.16 -3.66 11.58
C CYS A 54 -4.09 -4.88 11.55
N TYR A 55 -4.34 -5.44 10.37
CA TYR A 55 -5.11 -6.66 10.16
C TYR A 55 -4.44 -7.87 10.81
N ALA A 56 -3.13 -8.04 10.64
CA ALA A 56 -2.36 -9.10 11.28
C ALA A 56 -2.40 -9.01 12.82
N ALA A 57 -2.37 -7.79 13.36
CA ALA A 57 -2.48 -7.53 14.80
C ALA A 57 -3.91 -7.65 15.35
N LYS A 58 -4.93 -7.85 14.50
CA LYS A 58 -6.35 -7.93 14.87
C LYS A 58 -6.83 -6.72 15.69
N ALA A 59 -6.35 -5.52 15.34
CA ALA A 59 -6.62 -4.28 16.09
C ALA A 59 -8.03 -3.69 15.84
N GLY A 60 -9.01 -4.52 15.44
CA GLY A 60 -10.36 -4.12 15.06
C GLY A 60 -10.45 -3.70 13.59
N ARG A 61 -11.31 -4.39 12.82
CA ARG A 61 -11.44 -4.16 11.37
C ARG A 61 -11.80 -2.71 11.05
N GLU A 62 -12.85 -2.20 11.69
CA GLU A 62 -13.34 -0.83 11.44
C GLU A 62 -12.27 0.22 11.75
N ASN A 63 -11.57 0.07 12.87
CA ASN A 63 -10.43 0.92 13.24
C ASN A 63 -9.30 0.85 12.20
N CYS A 64 -8.90 -0.35 11.77
CA CYS A 64 -7.88 -0.51 10.72
C CYS A 64 -8.32 0.12 9.40
N ASP A 65 -9.57 -0.10 8.99
CA ASP A 65 -10.13 0.43 7.74
C ASP A 65 -10.21 1.96 7.79
N GLU A 66 -10.56 2.56 8.93
CA GLU A 66 -10.60 4.01 9.12
C GLU A 66 -9.21 4.65 9.01
N ILE A 67 -8.22 4.12 9.73
CA ILE A 67 -6.81 4.57 9.64
C ILE A 67 -6.31 4.47 8.19
N PHE A 68 -6.63 3.38 7.51
CA PHE A 68 -6.27 3.19 6.11
C PHE A 68 -6.94 4.21 5.20
N CYS A 69 -8.25 4.44 5.36
CA CYS A 69 -9.00 5.43 4.59
C CYS A 69 -8.43 6.84 4.72
N ASP A 70 -8.03 7.24 5.93
CA ASP A 70 -7.40 8.53 6.16
C ASP A 70 -6.03 8.61 5.50
N CYS A 71 -5.25 7.52 5.58
CA CYS A 71 -3.93 7.44 4.94
C CYS A 71 -4.04 7.55 3.40
N THR A 72 -4.91 6.77 2.76
CA THR A 72 -5.04 6.77 1.29
C THR A 72 -5.64 8.07 0.77
N THR A 73 -6.53 8.71 1.55
CA THR A 73 -7.05 10.05 1.24
C THR A 73 -5.93 11.08 1.23
N GLN A 74 -5.04 11.05 2.22
CA GLN A 74 -3.87 11.94 2.27
C GLN A 74 -2.85 11.62 1.17
N ALA A 75 -2.56 10.35 0.92
CA ALA A 75 -1.65 9.92 -0.15
C ALA A 75 -2.11 10.40 -1.54
N GLY A 76 -3.43 10.43 -1.75
CA GLY A 76 -4.05 10.90 -2.98
C GLY A 76 -4.28 12.41 -3.07
N ASN A 77 -4.07 13.20 -2.01
CA ASN A 77 -4.49 14.60 -1.93
C ASN A 77 -3.59 15.58 -2.72
N VAL A 78 -3.54 15.40 -4.03
CA VAL A 78 -2.72 16.20 -4.95
C VAL A 78 -3.46 16.66 -6.19
N ASN A 79 -4.41 15.87 -6.66
CA ASN A 79 -5.31 16.19 -7.74
C ASN A 79 -6.55 15.27 -7.64
N LEU A 80 -7.59 15.57 -8.42
CA LEU A 80 -8.85 14.84 -8.35
C LEU A 80 -8.72 13.34 -8.69
N GLN A 81 -7.80 12.96 -9.58
CA GLN A 81 -7.60 11.57 -9.99
C GLN A 81 -6.97 10.74 -8.86
N CYS A 82 -5.90 11.24 -8.25
CA CYS A 82 -5.27 10.57 -7.12
C CYS A 82 -6.17 10.53 -5.88
N GLN A 83 -6.98 11.57 -5.66
CA GLN A 83 -8.00 11.55 -4.62
C GLN A 83 -9.07 10.47 -4.89
N ALA A 84 -9.43 10.24 -6.15
CA ALA A 84 -10.36 9.17 -6.51
C ALA A 84 -9.78 7.79 -6.18
N HIS A 85 -8.50 7.54 -6.46
CA HIS A 85 -7.81 6.33 -6.02
C HIS A 85 -7.82 6.17 -4.50
N GLY A 86 -7.53 7.24 -3.76
CA GLY A 86 -7.62 7.24 -2.28
C GLY A 86 -8.97 6.73 -1.77
N ARG A 87 -10.06 7.27 -2.32
CA ARG A 87 -11.44 6.87 -1.99
C ARG A 87 -11.76 5.45 -2.44
N ASN A 88 -11.30 5.04 -3.62
CA ASN A 88 -11.54 3.70 -4.15
C ASN A 88 -10.89 2.63 -3.27
N PHE A 89 -9.63 2.82 -2.87
CA PHE A 89 -8.93 1.90 -1.96
C PHE A 89 -9.67 1.80 -0.62
N CYS A 90 -10.07 2.93 -0.03
CA CYS A 90 -10.91 2.96 1.18
C CYS A 90 -12.22 2.17 1.02
N GLY A 91 -12.91 2.37 -0.11
CA GLY A 91 -14.12 1.63 -0.43
C GLY A 91 -13.88 0.12 -0.55
N MET A 92 -12.77 -0.30 -1.16
CA MET A 92 -12.45 -1.71 -1.34
C MET A 92 -12.29 -2.44 0.00
N VAL A 93 -11.51 -1.90 0.94
CA VAL A 93 -11.31 -2.56 2.24
C VAL A 93 -12.59 -2.59 3.08
N ARG A 94 -13.40 -1.52 3.04
CA ARG A 94 -14.65 -1.47 3.82
C ARG A 94 -15.68 -2.48 3.35
N ASN A 95 -15.79 -2.69 2.02
CA ASN A 95 -16.77 -3.58 1.42
C ASN A 95 -16.30 -5.03 1.32
N PHE A 96 -14.99 -5.29 1.15
CA PHE A 96 -14.47 -6.62 0.83
C PHE A 96 -13.40 -7.13 1.80
N GLY A 97 -12.91 -6.31 2.74
CA GLY A 97 -11.80 -6.65 3.63
C GLY A 97 -12.13 -7.60 4.79
N SER A 98 -13.40 -8.01 4.96
CA SER A 98 -13.82 -8.84 6.10
C SER A 98 -13.10 -10.19 6.17
N LEU A 99 -12.90 -10.86 5.03
CA LEU A 99 -12.20 -12.14 4.96
C LEU A 99 -10.68 -12.00 5.18
N ALA A 100 -10.07 -11.00 4.56
CA ALA A 100 -8.66 -10.66 4.78
C ALA A 100 -8.41 -10.37 6.27
N TYR A 101 -9.25 -9.53 6.89
CA TYR A 101 -9.21 -9.27 8.32
C TYR A 101 -9.37 -10.55 9.16
N ALA A 102 -10.35 -11.39 8.86
CA ALA A 102 -10.61 -12.61 9.64
C ALA A 102 -9.42 -13.59 9.60
N THR A 103 -8.79 -13.74 8.43
CA THR A 103 -7.70 -14.68 8.22
C THR A 103 -6.32 -14.11 8.57
N GLY A 104 -6.19 -12.78 8.70
CA GLY A 104 -4.88 -12.13 8.87
C GLY A 104 -3.97 -12.33 7.66
N ARG A 105 -4.56 -12.73 6.53
CA ARG A 105 -3.89 -12.69 5.23
C ARG A 105 -4.10 -11.30 4.65
N LYS A 106 -3.11 -10.88 3.88
CA LYS A 106 -3.33 -9.85 2.87
C LYS A 106 -4.53 -10.26 2.05
#